data_AF-A0A2Z1CD27-F1
#
_entry.id   AF-A0A2Z1CD27-F1
#
_cell.length_a   1.000
_cell.length_b   1.000
_cell.length_c   1.000
_cell.angle_alpha   90.00
_cell.angle_beta   90.00
_cell.angle_gamma   90.00
#
_symmetry.space_group_name_H-M   'P 1'
#
loop_
_entity.id
_entity.type
_entity.pdbx_description
1 polymer ?
#
loop_
_entity_poly.entity_id
_entity_poly.type
_entity_poly.pdbx_seq_one_letter_code
_entity_poly.pdbx_strand_id
1 'polypeptide(L)'
;MQHTHAPTQFSLTFSALTPPASSALAFCPAHLLPGAVVALDDPMLQISDMDIRDHMRARFSFDEMLAEMRAISHVAEQRQQYGSRAEMGLGGPRSYQDVGTAESVMDWMHEHELRRVNQIKLSLPSSGEEALAARERIQKRIAARRAARTPASA
;
A
#
# COMPACT_ATOMS: atom_id res chain seq x y z
N MET A 1 32.67 -45.91 -35.21
CA MET A 1 31.47 -45.98 -34.34
C MET A 1 31.25 -44.60 -33.75
N GLN A 2 30.13 -43.96 -34.09
CA GLN A 2 29.79 -42.60 -33.67
C GLN A 2 29.09 -42.67 -32.31
N HIS A 3 29.58 -41.95 -31.30
CA HIS A 3 28.91 -41.81 -30.01
C HIS A 3 28.07 -40.52 -30.03
N THR A 4 26.75 -40.70 -30.04
CA THR A 4 25.75 -39.64 -29.96
C THR A 4 25.60 -39.21 -28.50
N HIS A 5 26.00 -37.98 -28.15
CA HIS A 5 25.69 -37.39 -26.84
C HIS A 5 24.34 -36.67 -26.92
N ALA A 6 23.34 -37.17 -26.21
CA ALA A 6 22.08 -36.46 -26.00
C ALA A 6 22.27 -35.35 -24.94
N PRO A 7 21.71 -34.15 -25.12
CA PRO A 7 21.76 -33.11 -24.10
C PRO A 7 20.79 -33.45 -22.97
N THR A 8 21.30 -33.54 -21.74
CA THR A 8 20.52 -33.72 -20.53
C THR A 8 19.67 -32.47 -20.29
N GLN A 9 18.37 -32.54 -20.61
CA GLN A 9 17.40 -31.53 -20.21
C GLN A 9 17.17 -31.63 -18.69
N PHE A 10 17.57 -30.60 -17.95
CA PHE A 10 17.12 -30.41 -16.57
C PHE A 10 15.75 -29.72 -16.62
N SER A 11 14.68 -30.50 -16.48
CA SER A 11 13.33 -29.96 -16.28
C SER A 11 13.14 -29.66 -14.79
N LEU A 12 13.13 -28.38 -14.42
CA LEU A 12 12.69 -27.94 -13.10
C LEU A 12 11.16 -27.92 -13.09
N THR A 13 10.54 -29.05 -12.76
CA THR A 13 9.15 -29.07 -12.33
C THR A 13 9.05 -28.35 -10.99
N PHE A 14 8.78 -27.04 -11.05
CA PHE A 14 8.35 -26.26 -9.90
C PHE A 14 6.91 -26.70 -9.59
N SER A 15 6.76 -27.75 -8.79
CA SER A 15 5.51 -28.04 -8.13
C SER A 15 5.23 -26.89 -7.17
N ALA A 16 4.39 -25.94 -7.59
CA ALA A 16 3.75 -25.01 -6.68
C ALA A 16 2.84 -25.82 -5.75
N LEU A 17 3.44 -26.37 -4.69
CA LEU A 17 2.69 -26.75 -3.50
C LEU A 17 2.08 -25.47 -2.97
N THR A 18 0.80 -25.27 -3.28
CA THR A 18 -0.05 -24.30 -2.60
C THR A 18 0.17 -24.52 -1.11
N PRO A 19 0.77 -23.57 -0.36
CA PRO A 19 0.90 -23.76 1.07
C PRO A 19 -0.52 -23.92 1.63
N PRO A 20 -0.80 -24.95 2.45
CA PRO A 20 -2.07 -25.03 3.13
C PRO A 20 -2.25 -23.73 3.93
N ALA A 21 -3.45 -23.17 3.92
CA ALA A 21 -3.81 -21.99 4.71
C ALA A 21 -3.21 -22.15 6.11
N SER A 22 -2.21 -21.31 6.42
CA SER A 22 -1.31 -21.55 7.55
C SER A 22 -2.12 -21.63 8.84
N SER A 23 -2.03 -22.76 9.56
CA SER A 23 -2.62 -22.94 10.90
C SER A 23 -2.19 -21.86 11.90
N ALA A 24 -1.17 -21.08 11.57
CA ALA A 24 -0.67 -19.97 12.37
C ALA A 24 -1.72 -18.86 12.56
N LEU A 25 -2.56 -18.59 11.56
CA LEU A 25 -3.58 -17.54 11.63
C LEU A 25 -4.73 -17.87 12.61
N ALA A 26 -4.87 -19.13 13.04
CA ALA A 26 -5.92 -19.54 13.97
C ALA A 26 -5.78 -18.87 15.36
N PHE A 27 -4.58 -18.46 15.74
CA PHE A 27 -4.30 -17.78 17.00
C PHE A 27 -4.19 -16.25 16.86
N CYS A 28 -4.24 -15.74 15.62
CA CYS A 28 -4.16 -14.31 15.37
C CYS A 28 -5.50 -13.62 15.71
N PRO A 29 -5.51 -12.54 16.51
CA PRO A 29 -6.73 -11.77 16.75
C PRO A 29 -7.37 -11.28 15.45
N ALA A 30 -8.70 -11.32 15.36
CA ALA A 30 -9.43 -11.02 14.12
C ALA A 30 -9.09 -9.64 13.50
N HIS A 31 -8.82 -8.63 14.34
CA HIS A 31 -8.46 -7.28 13.91
C HIS A 31 -7.02 -7.15 13.39
N LEU A 32 -6.17 -8.16 13.59
CA LEU A 32 -4.79 -8.22 13.10
C LEU A 32 -4.64 -9.16 11.90
N LEU A 33 -5.73 -9.82 11.49
CA LEU A 33 -5.71 -10.70 10.32
C LEU A 33 -5.33 -9.93 9.05
N PRO A 34 -4.82 -10.64 8.01
CA PRO A 34 -4.40 -10.00 6.77
C PRO A 34 -5.50 -9.17 6.09
N GLY A 35 -6.78 -9.56 6.24
CA GLY A 35 -7.92 -8.87 5.64
C GLY A 35 -8.56 -7.78 6.52
N ALA A 36 -7.92 -7.34 7.59
CA ALA A 36 -8.55 -6.43 8.57
C ALA A 36 -8.83 -5.01 8.04
N VAL A 37 -7.98 -4.51 7.13
CA VAL A 37 -8.13 -3.17 6.52
C VAL A 37 -8.35 -3.27 5.01
N VAL A 38 -7.50 -4.05 4.33
CA VAL A 38 -7.56 -4.25 2.88
C VAL A 38 -7.90 -5.70 2.60
N ALA A 39 -9.00 -5.93 1.89
CA ALA A 39 -9.37 -7.28 1.48
C ALA A 39 -8.35 -7.84 0.47
N LEU A 40 -8.00 -9.12 0.58
CA LEU A 40 -6.99 -9.75 -0.29
C LEU A 40 -7.45 -9.86 -1.74
N ASP A 41 -8.76 -9.96 -1.94
CA ASP A 41 -9.44 -10.05 -3.22
C ASP A 41 -9.92 -8.69 -3.74
N ASP A 42 -9.48 -7.58 -3.14
CA ASP A 42 -9.84 -6.25 -3.63
C ASP A 42 -9.36 -6.06 -5.08
N PRO A 43 -10.26 -5.79 -6.04
CA PRO A 43 -9.93 -5.65 -7.45
C PRO A 43 -8.95 -4.50 -7.74
N MET A 44 -8.92 -3.47 -6.88
CA MET A 44 -7.96 -2.37 -7.01
C MET A 44 -6.51 -2.86 -6.91
N LEU A 45 -6.27 -3.94 -6.16
CA LEU A 45 -4.94 -4.55 -6.07
C LEU A 45 -4.46 -5.13 -7.39
N GLN A 46 -5.31 -5.36 -8.38
CA GLN A 46 -4.90 -5.88 -9.70
C GLN A 46 -4.57 -4.79 -10.72
N ILE A 47 -4.87 -3.53 -10.39
CA ILE A 47 -4.62 -2.40 -11.28
C ILE A 47 -3.11 -2.13 -11.37
N SER A 48 -2.65 -1.77 -12.56
CA SER A 48 -1.26 -1.43 -12.83
C SER A 48 -0.86 -0.13 -12.13
N ASP A 49 0.42 0.01 -11.77
CA ASP A 49 0.94 1.25 -11.15
C ASP A 49 0.81 2.47 -12.08
N MET A 50 0.70 2.27 -13.40
CA MET A 50 0.51 3.35 -14.36
C MET A 50 -0.91 3.91 -14.34
N ASP A 51 -1.92 3.05 -14.14
CA ASP A 51 -3.33 3.41 -14.22
C ASP A 51 -3.96 3.69 -12.85
N ILE A 52 -3.29 3.29 -11.77
CA ILE A 52 -3.85 3.31 -10.43
C ILE A 52 -4.25 4.70 -9.97
N ARG A 53 -3.49 5.73 -10.35
CA ARG A 53 -3.74 7.12 -9.95
C ARG A 53 -5.16 7.55 -10.30
N ASP A 54 -5.55 7.33 -11.55
CA ASP A 54 -6.85 7.77 -12.04
C ASP A 54 -7.98 6.94 -11.41
N HIS A 55 -7.75 5.64 -11.22
CA HIS A 55 -8.72 4.73 -10.60
C HIS A 55 -8.95 5.03 -9.11
N MET A 56 -7.89 5.37 -8.38
CA MET A 56 -7.96 5.76 -6.98
C MET A 56 -8.64 7.12 -6.82
N ARG A 57 -8.19 8.14 -7.56
CA ARG A 57 -8.77 9.49 -7.50
C ARG A 57 -10.23 9.54 -7.97
N ALA A 58 -10.68 8.61 -8.81
CA ALA A 58 -12.07 8.51 -9.23
C ALA A 58 -13.00 7.89 -8.17
N ARG A 59 -12.46 7.09 -7.24
CA ARG A 59 -13.25 6.34 -6.26
C ARG A 59 -13.13 6.87 -4.84
N PHE A 60 -11.97 7.41 -4.48
CA PHE A 60 -11.64 7.83 -3.15
C PHE A 60 -11.26 9.30 -3.14
N SER A 61 -11.77 10.02 -2.15
CA SER A 61 -11.27 11.34 -1.79
C SER A 61 -9.85 11.24 -1.20
N PHE A 62 -9.16 12.38 -1.20
CA PHE A 62 -7.84 12.49 -0.58
C PHE A 62 -7.84 12.08 0.90
N ASP A 63 -8.85 12.52 1.66
CA ASP A 63 -8.95 12.21 3.08
C ASP A 63 -9.20 10.72 3.32
N GLU A 64 -10.00 10.07 2.48
CA GLU A 64 -10.24 8.62 2.53
C GLU A 64 -8.95 7.84 2.24
N MET A 65 -8.20 8.21 1.20
CA MET A 65 -6.90 7.58 0.90
C MET A 65 -5.90 7.72 2.05
N LEU A 66 -5.84 8.90 2.68
CA LEU A 66 -4.98 9.11 3.85
C LEU A 66 -5.45 8.32 5.07
N ALA A 67 -6.77 8.27 5.31
CA ALA A 67 -7.34 7.51 6.42
C ALA A 67 -7.06 6.00 6.26
N GLU A 68 -7.20 5.46 5.05
CA GLU A 68 -6.88 4.07 4.73
C GLU A 68 -5.39 3.78 4.98
N MET A 69 -4.49 4.63 4.48
CA MET A 69 -3.05 4.47 4.72
C MET A 69 -2.71 4.50 6.22
N ARG A 70 -3.36 5.35 7.01
CA ARG A 70 -3.18 5.40 8.47
C ARG A 70 -3.73 4.15 9.15
N ALA A 71 -4.88 3.63 8.71
CA ALA A 71 -5.46 2.40 9.24
C ALA A 71 -4.53 1.20 8.99
N ILE A 72 -3.95 1.09 7.80
CA ILE A 72 -2.95 0.05 7.47
C ILE A 72 -1.74 0.15 8.41
N SER A 73 -1.15 1.34 8.54
CA SER A 73 -0.02 1.56 9.45
C SER A 73 -0.37 1.22 10.90
N HIS A 74 -1.56 1.60 11.35
CA HIS A 74 -2.00 1.33 12.72
C HIS A 74 -2.13 -0.17 13.01
N VAL A 75 -2.69 -0.94 12.08
CA VAL A 75 -2.76 -2.40 12.24
C VAL A 75 -1.36 -3.02 12.23
N ALA A 76 -0.46 -2.54 11.36
CA ALA A 76 0.93 -3.00 11.35
C ALA A 76 1.68 -2.68 12.66
N GLU A 77 1.44 -1.52 13.27
CA GLU A 77 1.95 -1.18 14.61
C GLU A 77 1.40 -2.12 15.68
N GLN A 78 0.11 -2.44 15.65
CA GLN A 78 -0.48 -3.40 16.58
C GLN A 78 0.10 -4.81 16.40
N ARG A 79 0.35 -5.21 15.15
CA ARG A 79 1.04 -6.47 14.84
C ARG A 79 2.45 -6.50 15.41
N GLN A 80 3.20 -5.40 15.25
CA GLN A 80 4.52 -5.24 15.84
C GLN A 80 4.50 -5.36 17.37
N GLN A 81 3.50 -4.74 18.03
CA GLN A 81 3.34 -4.82 19.49
C GLN A 81 2.99 -6.24 19.97
N TYR A 82 2.23 -7.00 19.18
CA TYR A 82 1.90 -8.39 19.51
C TYR A 82 3.11 -9.33 19.33
N GLY A 83 4.03 -9.04 18.40
CA GLY A 83 5.38 -9.60 18.40
C GLY A 83 5.54 -11.01 17.81
N SER A 84 4.47 -11.70 17.40
CA SER A 84 4.54 -13.04 16.80
C SER A 84 4.28 -13.00 15.27
N ARG A 85 5.35 -12.76 14.49
CA ARG A 85 5.27 -12.71 13.01
C ARG A 85 4.75 -14.01 12.39
N ALA A 86 5.16 -15.15 12.96
CA ALA A 86 4.79 -16.47 12.47
C ALA A 86 3.27 -16.70 12.59
N GLU A 87 2.68 -16.38 13.74
CA GLU A 87 1.23 -16.44 13.98
C GLU A 87 0.43 -15.52 13.05
N MET A 88 1.03 -14.43 12.58
CA MET A 88 0.40 -13.51 11.64
C MET A 88 0.58 -13.88 10.17
N GLY A 89 1.27 -14.98 9.87
CA GLY A 89 1.56 -15.38 8.49
C GLY A 89 2.43 -14.37 7.73
N LEU A 90 3.19 -13.52 8.44
CA LEU A 90 4.08 -12.52 7.83
C LEU A 90 5.40 -13.11 7.31
N GLY A 91 5.61 -14.42 7.50
CA GLY A 91 6.83 -15.11 7.08
C GLY A 91 8.06 -14.67 7.86
N GLY A 92 9.23 -14.81 7.24
CA GLY A 92 10.50 -14.36 7.81
C GLY A 92 10.62 -12.83 7.86
N PRO A 93 11.72 -12.32 8.43
CA PRO A 93 12.07 -10.90 8.34
C PRO A 93 12.20 -10.45 6.87
N ARG A 94 11.68 -9.26 6.54
CA ARG A 94 11.87 -8.64 5.21
C ARG A 94 13.22 -7.93 5.08
N SER A 95 13.74 -7.43 6.20
CA SER A 95 15.02 -6.74 6.31
C SER A 95 16.05 -7.64 7.01
N TYR A 96 17.34 -7.40 6.74
CA TYR A 96 18.42 -8.05 7.47
C TYR A 96 18.36 -7.60 8.94
N GLN A 97 18.07 -8.52 9.84
CA GLN A 97 18.03 -8.25 11.27
C GLN A 97 19.44 -8.41 11.84
N ASP A 98 20.18 -7.30 11.93
CA ASP A 98 21.38 -7.23 12.77
C ASP A 98 21.06 -6.64 14.14
N VAL A 99 21.94 -6.85 15.12
CA VAL A 99 21.84 -6.23 16.45
C VAL A 99 21.83 -4.71 16.29
N GLY A 100 20.65 -4.09 16.49
CA GLY A 100 20.45 -2.64 16.39
C GLY A 100 19.74 -2.16 15.13
N THR A 101 19.32 -3.04 14.22
CA THR A 101 18.44 -2.64 13.11
C THR A 101 17.02 -2.47 13.65
N ALA A 102 16.49 -1.25 13.60
CA ALA A 102 15.11 -0.98 13.99
C ALA A 102 14.16 -1.57 12.96
N GLU A 103 13.25 -2.44 13.40
CA GLU A 103 12.18 -2.96 12.56
C GLU A 103 11.26 -1.82 12.13
N SER A 104 11.01 -1.71 10.82
CA SER A 104 10.07 -0.74 10.30
C SER A 104 8.64 -1.25 10.49
N VAL A 105 7.66 -0.36 10.69
CA VAL A 105 6.23 -0.70 10.62
C VAL A 105 5.88 -1.41 9.31
N MET A 106 6.57 -1.07 8.22
CA MET A 106 6.41 -1.73 6.91
C MET A 106 6.78 -3.22 6.94
N ASP A 107 7.68 -3.65 7.82
CA ASP A 107 8.05 -5.07 7.97
C ASP A 107 6.89 -5.91 8.52
N TRP A 108 5.92 -5.25 9.17
CA TRP A 108 4.74 -5.84 9.81
C TRP A 108 3.46 -5.72 8.96
N MET A 109 3.60 -5.28 7.70
CA MET A 109 2.54 -5.27 6.71
C MET A 109 2.56 -6.54 5.84
N HIS A 110 1.37 -7.02 5.48
CA HIS A 110 1.22 -8.04 4.45
C HIS A 110 1.47 -7.44 3.06
N GLU A 111 1.76 -8.29 2.07
CA GLU A 111 2.16 -7.85 0.73
C GLU A 111 1.08 -7.01 0.03
N HIS A 112 -0.19 -7.38 0.19
CA HIS A 112 -1.30 -6.64 -0.41
C HIS A 112 -1.52 -5.28 0.25
N GLU A 113 -1.24 -5.15 1.56
CA GLU A 113 -1.28 -3.87 2.27
C GLU A 113 -0.16 -2.95 1.80
N LEU A 114 1.06 -3.48 1.63
CA LEU A 114 2.18 -2.72 1.05
C LEU A 114 1.84 -2.23 -0.36
N ARG A 115 1.24 -3.10 -1.18
CA ARG A 115 0.76 -2.73 -2.51
C ARG A 115 -0.26 -1.61 -2.42
N ARG A 116 -1.26 -1.71 -1.54
CA ARG A 116 -2.26 -0.64 -1.33
C ARG A 116 -1.62 0.68 -0.91
N VAL A 117 -0.66 0.65 0.01
CA VAL A 117 0.07 1.86 0.44
C VAL A 117 0.83 2.48 -0.74
N ASN A 118 1.47 1.68 -1.59
CA ASN A 118 2.13 2.18 -2.79
C ASN A 118 1.13 2.83 -3.76
N GLN A 119 0.00 2.15 -4.02
CA GLN A 119 -1.08 2.65 -4.86
C GLN A 119 -1.63 4.00 -4.37
N ILE A 120 -1.85 4.14 -3.06
CA ILE A 120 -2.24 5.41 -2.44
C ILE A 120 -1.17 6.47 -2.68
N LYS A 121 0.11 6.19 -2.39
CA LYS A 121 1.22 7.15 -2.56
C LYS A 121 1.34 7.67 -4.00
N LEU A 122 1.15 6.81 -5.00
CA LEU A 122 1.16 7.20 -6.42
C LEU A 122 -0.04 8.08 -6.81
N SER A 123 -1.11 8.02 -6.01
CA SER A 123 -2.37 8.71 -6.22
C SER A 123 -2.49 10.02 -5.46
N LEU A 124 -1.67 10.24 -4.43
CA LEU A 124 -1.64 11.51 -3.71
C LEU A 124 -1.23 12.66 -4.65
N PRO A 125 -1.67 13.90 -4.37
CA PRO A 125 -1.23 15.07 -5.11
C PRO A 125 0.28 15.20 -5.08
N SER A 126 0.88 15.51 -6.23
CA SER A 126 2.29 15.90 -6.25
C SER A 126 2.47 17.26 -5.57
N SER A 127 3.68 17.55 -5.08
CA SER A 127 4.01 18.88 -4.54
C SER A 127 3.71 20.02 -5.51
N GLY A 128 3.83 19.77 -6.82
CA GLY A 128 3.45 20.71 -7.88
C GLY A 128 1.94 20.95 -7.96
N GLU A 129 1.13 19.90 -7.88
CA GLU A 129 -0.35 20.00 -7.85
C GLU A 129 -0.82 20.75 -6.60
N GLU A 130 -0.21 20.49 -5.44
CA GLU A 130 -0.51 21.21 -4.19
C GLU A 130 -0.15 22.70 -4.28
N ALA A 131 1.01 23.04 -4.86
CA ALA A 131 1.45 24.41 -5.05
C ALA A 131 0.49 25.19 -5.98
N LEU A 132 0.03 24.56 -7.06
CA LEU A 132 -0.97 25.14 -7.97
C LEU A 132 -2.30 25.36 -7.25
N ALA A 133 -2.82 24.35 -6.55
CA ALA A 133 -4.06 24.47 -5.78
C ALA A 133 -3.96 25.54 -4.67
N ALA A 134 -2.81 25.68 -4.02
CA ALA A 134 -2.55 26.75 -3.05
C ALA A 134 -2.58 28.13 -3.72
N ARG A 135 -1.92 28.29 -4.88
CA ARG A 135 -1.93 29.52 -5.66
C ARG A 135 -3.34 29.93 -6.08
N GLU A 136 -4.14 28.98 -6.55
CA GLU A 136 -5.55 29.22 -6.90
C GLU A 136 -6.39 29.68 -5.70
N ARG A 137 -6.22 29.04 -4.54
CA ARG A 137 -6.88 29.47 -3.30
C ARG A 137 -6.53 30.91 -2.91
N ILE A 138 -5.25 31.27 -3.03
CA ILE A 138 -4.79 32.64 -2.78
C ILE A 138 -5.41 33.62 -3.79
N GLN A 139 -5.40 33.27 -5.08
CA GLN A 139 -6.00 34.10 -6.13
C GLN A 139 -7.50 34.30 -5.93
N LYS A 140 -8.25 33.24 -5.61
CA LYS A 140 -9.68 33.32 -5.27
C LYS A 140 -9.93 34.25 -4.09
N ARG A 141 -9.12 34.16 -3.03
CA ARG A 141 -9.20 35.08 -1.87
C ARG A 141 -8.90 36.52 -2.25
N ILE A 142 -7.91 36.78 -3.10
CA ILE A 142 -7.58 38.13 -3.59
C ILE A 142 -8.73 38.68 -4.45
N ALA A 143 -9.28 37.87 -5.36
CA ALA A 143 -10.40 38.26 -6.21
C ALA A 143 -11.65 38.60 -5.38
N ALA A 144 -12.01 37.77 -4.40
CA ALA A 144 -13.12 38.03 -3.48
C ALA A 144 -12.94 39.34 -2.70
N ARG A 145 -11.71 39.63 -2.23
CA ARG A 145 -11.38 40.91 -1.57
C ARG A 145 -11.51 42.11 -2.51
N ARG A 146 -11.16 41.97 -3.79
CA ARG A 146 -11.31 43.04 -4.79
C ARG A 146 -12.78 43.29 -5.13
N ALA A 147 -13.57 42.24 -5.30
CA ALA A 147 -15.00 42.35 -5.53
C ALA A 147 -15.72 43.03 -4.35
N ALA A 148 -15.38 42.68 -3.11
CA ALA A 148 -15.93 43.34 -1.91
C ALA A 148 -15.49 44.81 -1.74
N ARG A 149 -14.36 45.22 -2.33
CA ARG A 149 -13.86 46.61 -2.34
C ARG A 149 -14.38 47.44 -3.50
N THR A 150 -15.18 46.87 -4.39
CA THR A 150 -15.88 47.62 -5.44
C THR A 150 -17.27 47.93 -4.88
N PRO A 151 -17.47 49.04 -4.15
CA PRO A 151 -18.82 49.43 -3.76
C PRO A 151 -19.65 49.64 -5.03
N ALA A 152 -20.92 49.25 -4.95
CA ALA A 152 -21.95 49.61 -5.92
C ALA A 152 -21.91 51.12 -6.17
N SER A 153 -21.25 51.53 -7.25
CA SER A 153 -21.43 52.85 -7.84
C SER A 153 -22.66 52.74 -8.73
N ALA A 154 -23.83 52.85 -8.12
CA ALA A 154 -25.10 53.15 -8.77
C ALA A 154 -25.76 54.28 -7.99
#